data_AF-A0A0F9F9Q8-F1
#
_entry.id   AF-A0A0F9F9Q8-F1
#
_cell.length_a   1.000
_cell.length_b   1.000
_cell.length_c   1.000
_cell.angle_alpha   90.00
_cell.angle_beta   90.00
_cell.angle_gamma   90.00
#
_symmetry.space_group_name_H-M   'P 1'
#
loop_
_entity.id
_entity.type
_entity.pdbx_description
1 polymer ?
#
loop_
_entity_poly.entity_id
_entity_poly.type
_entity_poly.pdbx_seq_one_letter_code
_entity_poly.pdbx_strand_id
1 'polypeptide(L)'
;MKVLIPIGCRSDEGLSKPIIKRLKEDPFFEVHTKKMIRPGNFSVSYNDIEPFEIIFKPDLVFITGDRIEMTAVACCAFHNNIPIAHYFAGVQNFPLTTLDDINRHVITLWSDIQFVESKICMLNVEMLLQSIKKPT
;
A
#
# COMPACT_ATOMS: atom_id res chain seq x y z
N MET A 1 8.81 -4.99 15.73
CA MET A 1 8.27 -4.04 14.73
C MET A 1 6.85 -4.45 14.38
N LYS A 2 5.88 -3.57 14.63
CA LYS A 2 4.46 -3.77 14.32
C LYS A 2 4.19 -3.50 12.85
N VAL A 3 3.69 -4.50 12.13
CA VAL A 3 3.38 -4.39 10.71
C VAL A 3 1.89 -4.62 10.50
N LEU A 4 1.21 -3.63 9.93
CA LEU A 4 -0.18 -3.77 9.51
C LEU A 4 -0.25 -4.12 8.02
N ILE A 5 -0.99 -5.18 7.69
CA ILE A 5 -1.20 -5.64 6.32
C ILE A 5 -2.71 -5.61 6.03
N PRO A 6 -3.25 -4.56 5.38
CA PRO A 6 -4.64 -4.51 4.97
C PRO A 6 -4.92 -5.54 3.86
N ILE A 7 -6.12 -6.11 3.87
CA ILE A 7 -6.58 -7.11 2.89
C ILE A 7 -7.92 -6.63 2.33
N GLY A 8 -7.93 -6.13 1.09
CA GLY A 8 -9.13 -5.62 0.41
C GLY A 8 -9.95 -6.74 -0.21
N CYS A 9 -9.28 -7.67 -0.88
CA CYS A 9 -9.92 -8.75 -1.61
C CYS A 9 -9.11 -10.05 -1.64
N ARG A 10 -9.65 -11.07 -2.32
CA ARG A 10 -9.02 -12.40 -2.40
C ARG A 10 -7.69 -12.39 -3.14
N SER A 11 -7.51 -11.52 -4.14
CA SER A 11 -6.24 -11.40 -4.85
C SER A 11 -5.16 -10.84 -3.93
N ASP A 12 -5.46 -9.80 -3.15
CA ASP A 12 -4.51 -9.23 -2.18
C ASP A 12 -4.12 -10.29 -1.14
N GLU A 13 -5.11 -11.01 -0.61
CA GLU A 13 -4.87 -12.12 0.33
C GLU A 13 -3.94 -13.17 -0.27
N GLY A 14 -4.15 -13.54 -1.54
CA GLY A 14 -3.29 -14.50 -2.25
C GLY A 14 -1.87 -14.01 -2.42
N LEU A 15 -1.68 -12.76 -2.86
CA LEU A 15 -0.38 -12.16 -3.13
C LEU A 15 0.42 -11.90 -1.84
N SER A 16 -0.24 -11.44 -0.77
CA SER A 16 0.42 -11.14 0.50
C SER A 16 0.66 -12.38 1.36
N LYS A 17 -0.03 -13.51 1.11
CA LYS A 17 0.06 -14.72 1.94
C LYS A 17 1.49 -15.24 2.18
N PRO A 18 2.37 -15.35 1.18
CA PRO A 18 3.75 -15.80 1.41
C PRO A 18 4.54 -14.85 2.31
N ILE A 19 4.31 -13.53 2.14
CA ILE A 19 4.96 -12.48 2.92
C ILE A 19 4.47 -12.51 4.37
N ILE A 20 3.14 -12.56 4.57
CA ILE A 20 2.53 -12.68 5.90
C ILE A 20 3.08 -13.89 6.64
N LYS A 21 3.18 -15.04 5.95
CA LYS A 21 3.72 -16.27 6.54
C LYS A 21 5.16 -16.04 7.03
N ARG A 22 6.02 -15.52 6.16
CA ARG A 22 7.44 -15.34 6.46
C ARG A 22 7.68 -14.30 7.56
N LEU A 23 6.92 -13.20 7.57
CA LEU A 23 7.02 -12.20 8.63
C LEU A 23 6.55 -12.74 9.97
N LYS A 24 5.52 -13.60 10.01
CA LYS A 24 5.05 -14.24 11.25
C LYS A 24 6.01 -15.28 11.83
N GLU A 25 6.88 -15.85 11.00
CA GLU A 25 7.90 -16.82 11.45
C GLU A 25 9.09 -16.14 12.14
N ASP A 26 9.26 -14.82 11.95
CA ASP A 26 10.35 -14.04 12.54
C ASP A 26 9.85 -13.29 13.79
N PRO A 27 10.43 -13.54 14.98
CA PRO A 27 9.99 -12.91 16.23
C PRO A 27 10.23 -11.40 16.28
N PHE A 28 11.01 -10.83 15.34
CA PHE A 28 11.18 -9.38 15.23
C PHE A 28 9.87 -8.68 14.83
N PHE A 29 8.99 -9.33 14.05
CA PHE A 29 7.78 -8.72 13.52
C PHE A 29 6.53 -9.12 14.31
N GLU A 30 5.74 -8.12 14.68
CA GLU A 30 4.38 -8.29 15.18
C GLU A 30 3.40 -7.99 14.04
N VAL A 31 2.96 -9.03 13.33
CA VAL A 31 2.18 -8.88 12.09
C VAL A 31 0.68 -8.95 12.36
N HIS A 32 -0.03 -7.89 11.99
CA HIS A 32 -1.50 -7.81 12.06
C HIS A 32 -2.10 -7.66 10.67
N THR A 33 -3.15 -8.43 10.40
CA THR A 33 -3.88 -8.38 9.13
C THR A 33 -5.29 -7.85 9.37
N LYS A 34 -5.73 -6.84 8.61
CA LYS A 34 -7.09 -6.28 8.71
C LYS A 34 -7.83 -6.48 7.39
N LYS A 35 -8.93 -7.23 7.41
CA LYS A 35 -9.84 -7.30 6.26
C LYS A 35 -10.65 -6.01 6.17
N MET A 36 -10.67 -5.40 4.99
CA MET A 36 -11.39 -4.15 4.73
C MET A 36 -12.89 -4.40 4.62
N ILE A 37 -13.68 -3.53 5.24
CA ILE A 37 -15.14 -3.60 5.14
C ILE A 37 -15.59 -2.93 3.85
N ARG A 38 -16.40 -3.64 3.04
CA ARG A 38 -17.03 -3.14 1.79
C ARG A 38 -16.00 -2.53 0.81
N PRO A 39 -15.12 -3.37 0.22
CA PRO A 39 -14.18 -2.93 -0.81
C PRO A 39 -14.89 -2.21 -1.97
N GLY A 40 -14.22 -1.26 -2.62
CA GLY A 40 -14.79 -0.43 -3.69
C GLY A 40 -15.31 0.95 -3.25
N ASN A 41 -15.21 1.33 -1.98
CA ASN A 41 -15.56 2.67 -1.51
C ASN A 41 -14.46 3.29 -0.64
N PHE A 42 -13.89 4.40 -1.10
CA PHE A 42 -12.80 5.10 -0.42
C PHE A 42 -13.19 5.56 0.99
N SER A 43 -14.30 6.30 1.13
CA SER A 43 -14.69 6.90 2.41
C SER A 43 -15.02 5.85 3.47
N VAL A 44 -15.71 4.77 3.07
CA VAL A 44 -16.01 3.66 3.98
C VAL A 44 -14.72 2.97 4.43
N SER A 45 -13.79 2.73 3.51
CA SER A 45 -12.50 2.09 3.81
C SER A 45 -11.62 2.96 4.72
N TYR A 46 -11.60 4.28 4.48
CA TYR A 46 -10.86 5.24 5.31
C TYR A 46 -11.40 5.25 6.74
N ASN A 47 -12.72 5.38 6.90
CA ASN A 47 -13.37 5.40 8.22
C ASN A 47 -13.27 4.05 8.97
N ASP A 48 -13.11 2.93 8.26
CA ASP A 48 -12.89 1.60 8.85
C ASP A 48 -11.46 1.44 9.39
N ILE A 49 -10.46 1.96 8.67
CA ILE A 49 -9.04 1.75 9.03
C ILE A 49 -8.50 2.79 10.01
N GLU A 50 -8.96 4.05 9.92
CA GLU A 50 -8.48 5.15 10.76
C GLU A 50 -8.47 4.86 12.27
N PRO A 51 -9.56 4.39 12.90
CA PRO A 51 -9.54 4.10 14.32
C PRO A 51 -8.56 2.97 14.65
N PHE A 52 -8.38 2.00 13.75
CA PHE A 52 -7.43 0.91 13.95
C PHE A 52 -5.99 1.40 13.92
N GLU A 53 -5.62 2.23 12.94
CA GLU A 53 -4.26 2.79 12.84
C GLU A 53 -3.91 3.68 14.04
N ILE A 54 -4.85 4.50 14.51
CA ILE A 54 -4.66 5.38 15.68
C ILE A 54 -4.46 4.57 16.98
N ILE A 55 -5.20 3.49 17.16
CA ILE A 55 -5.14 2.66 18.37
C ILE A 55 -3.95 1.70 18.31
N PHE A 56 -3.77 1.01 17.18
CA PHE A 56 -2.75 -0.01 17.00
C PHE A 56 -1.34 0.59 16.89
N LYS A 57 -1.23 1.76 16.23
CA LYS A 57 0.02 2.47 15.93
C LYS A 57 1.08 1.55 15.30
N PRO A 58 0.84 1.08 14.05
CA PRO A 58 1.83 0.27 13.35
C PRO A 58 3.11 1.06 13.10
N ASP A 59 4.26 0.37 13.13
CA ASP A 59 5.54 0.96 12.72
C ASP A 59 5.65 1.03 11.18
N LEU A 60 4.85 0.21 10.48
CA LEU A 60 4.77 0.16 9.02
C LEU A 60 3.41 -0.38 8.56
N VAL A 61 2.84 0.21 7.53
CA VAL A 61 1.72 -0.36 6.77
C VAL A 61 2.25 -0.94 5.47
N PHE A 62 2.09 -2.25 5.29
CA PHE A 62 2.50 -2.95 4.07
C PHE A 62 1.31 -3.17 3.16
N ILE A 63 1.22 -2.40 2.09
CA ILE A 63 0.08 -2.40 1.16
C ILE A 63 0.40 -3.26 -0.05
N THR A 64 -0.53 -4.15 -0.38
CA THR A 64 -0.52 -4.93 -1.62
C THR A 64 -1.75 -4.56 -2.45
N GLY A 65 -1.53 -4.26 -3.72
CA GLY A 65 -2.60 -3.95 -4.66
C GLY A 65 -2.84 -2.45 -4.84
N ASP A 66 -3.84 -2.17 -5.66
CA ASP A 66 -4.08 -0.86 -6.29
C ASP A 66 -5.56 -0.47 -6.29
N ARG A 67 -6.35 -1.19 -5.49
CA ARG A 67 -7.78 -0.96 -5.37
C ARG A 67 -8.06 0.26 -4.52
N ILE A 68 -9.23 0.86 -4.70
CA ILE A 68 -9.60 2.12 -4.03
C ILE A 68 -9.57 2.01 -2.50
N GLU A 69 -9.89 0.84 -1.93
CA GLU A 69 -9.75 0.58 -0.50
C GLU A 69 -8.29 0.62 -0.03
N MET A 70 -7.33 0.17 -0.84
CA MET A 70 -5.90 0.26 -0.53
C MET A 70 -5.40 1.70 -0.62
N THR A 71 -5.93 2.48 -1.57
CA THR A 71 -5.70 3.92 -1.64
C THR A 71 -6.21 4.62 -0.37
N ALA A 72 -7.37 4.22 0.17
CA ALA A 72 -7.86 4.77 1.43
C ALA A 72 -6.94 4.46 2.62
N VAL A 73 -6.41 3.24 2.70
CA VAL A 73 -5.42 2.85 3.72
C VAL A 73 -4.14 3.66 3.58
N ALA A 74 -3.60 3.77 2.37
CA ALA A 74 -2.39 4.56 2.12
C ALA A 74 -2.58 6.04 2.49
N CYS A 75 -3.75 6.62 2.18
CA CYS A 75 -4.11 7.98 2.56
C CYS A 75 -4.13 8.16 4.07
N CYS A 76 -4.78 7.24 4.79
CA CYS A 76 -4.88 7.27 6.24
C CYS A 76 -3.50 7.15 6.91
N ALA A 77 -2.69 6.19 6.47
CA ALA A 77 -1.34 6.01 6.98
C ALA A 77 -0.47 7.25 6.74
N PHE A 78 -0.55 7.85 5.54
CA PHE A 78 0.17 9.07 5.20
C PHE A 78 -0.25 10.26 6.10
N HIS A 79 -1.55 10.47 6.31
CA HIS A 79 -2.05 11.52 7.21
C HIS A 79 -1.59 11.35 8.65
N ASN A 80 -1.41 10.10 9.09
CA ASN A 80 -0.95 9.77 10.44
C ASN A 80 0.58 9.65 10.57
N ASN A 81 1.34 10.00 9.52
CA ASN A 81 2.81 9.86 9.47
C ASN A 81 3.29 8.43 9.79
N ILE A 82 2.53 7.44 9.34
CA ILE A 82 2.89 6.03 9.47
C ILE A 82 3.62 5.63 8.18
N PRO A 83 4.83 5.05 8.27
CA PRO A 83 5.57 4.62 7.10
C PRO A 83 4.79 3.59 6.26
N ILE A 84 4.87 3.71 4.93
CA ILE A 84 4.16 2.82 4.00
C ILE A 84 5.15 2.08 3.11
N ALA A 85 4.99 0.76 3.02
CA ALA A 85 5.64 -0.09 2.04
C ALA A 85 4.63 -0.56 1.00
N HIS A 86 4.86 -0.24 -0.27
CA HIS A 86 3.98 -0.60 -1.37
C HIS A 86 4.55 -1.74 -2.21
N TYR A 87 3.82 -2.84 -2.26
CA TYR A 87 4.12 -4.01 -3.06
C TYR A 87 3.51 -3.90 -4.46
N PHE A 88 4.27 -4.30 -5.50
CA PHE A 88 3.95 -4.07 -6.92
C PHE A 88 3.95 -2.59 -7.34
N ALA A 89 4.79 -1.78 -6.69
CA ALA A 89 4.99 -0.40 -7.12
C ALA A 89 5.53 -0.34 -8.56
N GLY A 90 5.06 0.63 -9.35
CA GLY A 90 5.56 0.89 -10.71
C GLY A 90 5.01 0.00 -11.82
N VAL A 91 4.17 -1.00 -11.50
CA VAL A 91 3.37 -1.71 -12.51
C VAL A 91 2.42 -0.69 -13.14
N GLN A 92 2.21 -0.70 -14.45
CA GLN A 92 1.22 0.15 -15.11
C GLN A 92 0.93 -0.36 -16.51
N ASN A 93 -0.30 -0.12 -16.97
CA ASN A 93 -0.61 -0.17 -18.40
C ASN A 93 -0.06 1.09 -19.09
N PHE A 94 0.35 0.95 -20.35
CA PHE A 94 0.72 2.10 -21.19
C PHE A 94 -0.18 2.16 -22.43
N PRO A 95 -1.03 3.19 -22.57
CA PRO A 95 -1.23 4.33 -21.65
C PRO A 95 -1.95 3.94 -20.35
N LEU A 96 -1.88 4.82 -19.33
CA LEU A 96 -2.67 4.72 -18.10
C LEU A 96 -4.15 4.82 -18.46
N THR A 97 -4.89 3.73 -18.29
CA THR A 97 -6.26 3.60 -18.83
C THR A 97 -7.27 3.17 -17.79
N THR A 98 -6.81 2.70 -16.62
CA THR A 98 -7.69 2.17 -15.58
C THR A 98 -7.61 3.00 -14.29
N LEU A 99 -8.67 2.94 -13.49
CA LEU A 99 -8.67 3.52 -12.14
C LEU A 99 -7.59 2.88 -11.27
N ASP A 100 -7.40 1.57 -11.39
CA ASP A 100 -6.41 0.81 -10.63
C ASP A 100 -4.98 1.30 -10.96
N ASP A 101 -4.67 1.64 -12.22
CA ASP A 101 -3.37 2.23 -12.56
C ASP A 101 -3.12 3.58 -11.85
N ILE A 102 -4.12 4.46 -11.81
CA ILE A 102 -4.01 5.76 -11.13
C ILE A 102 -3.88 5.58 -9.62
N ASN A 103 -4.70 4.71 -9.03
CA ASN A 103 -4.63 4.38 -7.61
C ASN A 103 -3.25 3.85 -7.23
N ARG A 104 -2.65 2.99 -8.05
CA ARG A 104 -1.30 2.46 -7.84
C ARG A 104 -0.24 3.56 -7.83
N HIS A 105 -0.36 4.56 -8.71
CA HIS A 105 0.52 5.73 -8.70
C HIS A 105 0.36 6.55 -7.42
N VAL A 106 -0.88 6.80 -7.00
CA VAL A 106 -1.17 7.55 -5.77
C VAL A 106 -0.61 6.81 -4.54
N ILE A 107 -0.83 5.51 -4.43
CA ILE A 107 -0.26 4.69 -3.34
C ILE A 107 1.27 4.74 -3.38
N THR A 108 1.87 4.63 -4.56
CA THR A 108 3.34 4.71 -4.74
C THR A 108 3.89 6.05 -4.25
N LEU A 109 3.20 7.16 -4.55
CA LEU A 109 3.60 8.51 -4.14
C LEU A 109 3.49 8.73 -2.63
N TRP A 110 2.52 8.11 -1.97
CA TRP A 110 2.44 8.13 -0.50
C TRP A 110 3.44 7.21 0.18
N SER A 111 4.04 6.27 -0.54
CA SER A 111 4.89 5.25 0.05
C SER A 111 6.33 5.71 0.29
N ASP A 112 6.91 5.25 1.40
CA ASP A 112 8.33 5.44 1.72
C ASP A 112 9.21 4.35 1.11
N ILE A 113 8.64 3.15 0.94
CA ILE A 113 9.35 1.98 0.40
C ILE A 113 8.55 1.41 -0.78
N GLN A 114 9.18 1.34 -1.96
CA GLN A 114 8.59 0.78 -3.17
C GLN A 114 9.22 -0.58 -3.48
N PHE A 115 8.45 -1.66 -3.32
CA PHE A 115 8.85 -2.99 -3.77
C PHE A 115 8.41 -3.20 -5.23
N VAL A 116 9.38 -3.11 -6.14
CA VAL A 116 9.20 -3.22 -7.59
C VAL A 116 9.50 -4.65 -8.08
N GLU A 117 8.77 -5.11 -9.10
CA GLU A 117 8.94 -6.47 -9.65
C GLU A 117 9.99 -6.56 -10.76
N SER A 118 10.35 -5.43 -11.39
CA SER A 118 11.26 -5.40 -12.53
C SER A 118 12.01 -4.07 -12.63
N LYS A 119 13.08 -4.05 -13.44
CA LYS A 119 13.81 -2.81 -13.77
C LYS A 119 12.91 -1.77 -14.45
N ILE A 120 11.94 -2.20 -15.25
CA ILE A 120 10.99 -1.29 -15.90
C ILE A 120 10.10 -0.62 -14.85
N CYS A 121 9.58 -1.39 -13.89
CA CYS A 121 8.79 -0.83 -12.77
C CYS A 121 9.62 0.15 -11.93
N MET A 122 10.90 -0.15 -11.69
CA MET A 122 11.81 0.77 -11.02
C MET A 122 11.93 2.11 -11.76
N LEU A 123 12.16 2.09 -13.08
CA LEU A 123 12.22 3.31 -13.89
C LEU A 123 10.90 4.09 -13.85
N ASN A 124 9.76 3.39 -13.89
CA ASN A 124 8.45 4.02 -13.77
C ASN A 124 8.29 4.75 -12.43
N VAL A 125 8.69 4.11 -11.32
CA VAL A 125 8.68 4.72 -9.98
C VAL A 125 9.61 5.94 -9.94
N GLU A 126 10.83 5.82 -10.48
CA GLU A 126 11.80 6.93 -10.50
C GLU A 126 11.24 8.14 -11.28
N MET A 127 10.67 7.90 -12.46
CA MET A 127 10.04 8.96 -13.26
C MET A 127 8.87 9.60 -12.52
N LEU A 128 8.02 8.80 -11.87
CA LEU A 128 6.89 9.28 -11.08
C LEU A 128 7.37 10.17 -9.91
N LEU A 129 8.37 9.72 -9.16
CA LEU A 129 8.93 10.48 -8.04
C LEU A 129 9.69 11.73 -8.50
N GLN A 130 10.33 11.70 -9.67
CA GLN A 130 10.98 12.89 -10.25
C GLN A 130 9.95 13.96 -10.64
N SER A 131 8.76 13.56 -11.09
CA SER A 131 7.71 14.51 -11.54
C SER A 131 7.20 15.43 -10.43
N ILE A 132 7.33 15.04 -9.16
CA ILE A 132 6.89 15.82 -7.99
C ILE A 132 8.03 16.60 -7.33
N LYS A 133 9.29 16.36 -7.70
CA LYS A 133 10.42 17.14 -7.20
C LYS A 133 10.37 18.51 -7.87
N LYS A 134 10.46 19.59 -7.08
CA LYS A 134 10.64 20.93 -7.64
C LYS A 134 11.89 20.95 -8.51
N PRO A 135 11.85 21.54 -9.72
CA PRO A 135 13.08 21.82 -10.45
C PRO A 135 13.94 22.75 -9.58
N THR A 136 15.14 22.28 -9.26
CA THR A 136 16.18 23.05 -8.57
C THR A 136 16.69 24.17 -9.44
#